data_AF-A0A9X8YS84-F1
#
_entry.id   AF-A0A9X8YS84-F1
#
_cell.length_a   1.000
_cell.length_b   1.000
_cell.length_c   1.000
_cell.angle_alpha   90.00
_cell.angle_beta   90.00
_cell.angle_gamma   90.00
#
_symmetry.space_group_name_H-M   'P 1'
#
loop_
_entity.id
_entity.type
_entity.pdbx_description
1 polymer ?
#
loop_
_entity_poly.entity_id
_entity_poly.type
_entity_poly.pdbx_seq_one_letter_code
_entity_poly.pdbx_strand_id
1 'polypeptide(L)'
;MKKSLVAVSVIVVLGAAWTGASWYTGKQIEQHMGEVVDNANGQLKAYLPKAGVKLSYENYQRGLFSSKVRYVLRSDGTDTSENAALKAGEEVAFLETIDHGPFPFAQLKKFNLLPS
;
A
#
# COMPACT_ATOMS: atom_id res chain seq x y z
N MET A 1 -21.21 -7.30 -39.13
CA MET A 1 -20.90 -5.98 -38.51
C MET A 1 -21.45 -5.81 -37.09
N LYS A 2 -22.72 -6.15 -36.79
CA LYS A 2 -23.31 -5.95 -35.43
C LYS A 2 -22.55 -6.65 -34.28
N LYS A 3 -22.02 -7.86 -34.51
CA LYS A 3 -21.24 -8.61 -33.50
C LYS A 3 -19.93 -7.92 -33.09
N SER A 4 -19.28 -7.21 -34.01
CA SER A 4 -18.05 -6.46 -33.73
C SER A 4 -18.33 -5.24 -32.85
N LEU A 5 -19.41 -4.51 -33.14
CA LEU A 5 -19.85 -3.36 -32.33
C LEU A 5 -20.23 -3.78 -30.91
N VAL A 6 -20.96 -4.90 -30.77
CA VAL A 6 -21.28 -5.48 -29.46
C VAL A 6 -20.01 -5.86 -28.71
N ALA A 7 -19.06 -6.57 -29.34
CA ALA A 7 -17.80 -6.94 -28.69
C ALA A 7 -17.01 -5.72 -28.20
N VAL A 8 -16.89 -4.68 -29.03
CA VAL A 8 -16.21 -3.42 -28.66
C VAL A 8 -16.90 -2.77 -27.46
N SER A 9 -18.24 -2.70 -27.47
CA SER A 9 -18.98 -2.09 -26.37
C SER A 9 -18.77 -2.83 -25.03
N VAL A 10 -18.72 -4.16 -25.06
CA VAL A 10 -18.46 -4.98 -23.86
C VAL A 10 -17.07 -4.70 -23.31
N ILE A 11 -16.05 -4.66 -24.17
CA ILE A 11 -14.66 -4.37 -23.75
C ILE A 11 -14.57 -3.00 -23.08
N VAL A 12 -15.23 -1.99 -23.66
CA VAL A 12 -15.26 -0.62 -23.10
C VAL A 12 -15.91 -0.60 -21.72
N VAL A 13 -17.06 -1.25 -21.56
CA VAL A 13 -17.77 -1.30 -20.27
C VAL A 13 -16.93 -2.02 -19.21
N LEU A 14 -16.30 -3.15 -19.56
CA LEU A 14 -15.43 -3.89 -18.65
C LEU A 14 -14.20 -3.09 -18.24
N GLY A 15 -13.55 -2.41 -19.19
CA GLY A 15 -12.39 -1.56 -18.91
C GLY A 15 -12.73 -0.38 -17.99
N ALA A 16 -13.88 0.27 -18.21
CA ALA A 16 -14.35 1.35 -17.35
C ALA A 16 -14.67 0.85 -15.93
N ALA A 17 -15.40 -0.26 -15.82
CA ALA A 17 -15.74 -0.86 -14.53
C ALA A 17 -14.49 -1.27 -13.73
N TRP A 18 -13.51 -1.90 -14.39
CA TRP A 18 -12.26 -2.30 -13.74
C TRP A 18 -11.44 -1.09 -13.28
N THR A 19 -11.32 -0.06 -14.10
CA THR A 19 -10.61 1.18 -13.73
C THR A 19 -11.27 1.87 -12.53
N GLY A 20 -12.60 1.99 -12.54
CA GLY A 20 -13.35 2.59 -11.44
C GLY A 20 -13.21 1.81 -10.13
N ALA A 21 -13.33 0.48 -10.20
CA ALA A 21 -13.13 -0.40 -9.04
C ALA A 21 -11.70 -0.29 -8.49
N SER A 22 -10.70 -0.26 -9.37
CA SER A 22 -9.29 -0.14 -8.98
C SER A 22 -9.00 1.19 -8.29
N TRP A 23 -9.54 2.29 -8.80
CA TRP A 23 -9.41 3.58 -8.14
C TRP A 23 -10.09 3.59 -6.76
N TYR A 24 -11.27 2.99 -6.64
CA TYR A 24 -12.01 2.91 -5.39
C TYR A 24 -11.27 2.12 -4.31
N THR A 25 -10.67 0.96 -4.66
CA THR A 25 -9.85 0.21 -3.70
C THR A 25 -8.63 1.00 -3.26
N GLY A 26 -7.96 1.72 -4.17
CA GLY A 26 -6.84 2.60 -3.81
C GLY A 26 -7.26 3.70 -2.82
N LYS A 27 -8.47 4.26 -3.00
CA LYS A 27 -9.05 5.23 -2.08
C LYS A 27 -9.33 4.61 -0.71
N GLN A 28 -9.85 3.39 -0.64
CA GLN A 28 -10.04 2.69 0.64
C GLN A 28 -8.71 2.48 1.37
N ILE A 29 -7.65 2.06 0.68
CA ILE A 29 -6.31 1.91 1.26
C ILE A 29 -5.80 3.24 1.80
N GLU A 30 -5.94 4.32 1.04
CA GLU A 30 -5.54 5.67 1.48
C GLU A 30 -6.26 6.09 2.77
N GLN A 31 -7.58 5.87 2.83
CA GLN A 31 -8.41 6.24 3.98
C GLN A 31 -8.05 5.48 5.26
N HIS A 32 -7.57 4.25 5.14
CA HIS A 32 -7.25 3.38 6.28
C HIS A 32 -5.74 3.27 6.54
N MET A 33 -4.90 4.02 5.83
CA MET A 33 -3.44 3.91 5.97
C MET A 33 -2.95 4.24 7.39
N GLY A 34 -3.59 5.20 8.06
CA GLY A 34 -3.32 5.50 9.47
C GLY A 34 -3.53 4.28 10.36
N GLU A 35 -4.67 3.60 10.22
CA GLU A 35 -4.99 2.38 10.97
C GLU A 35 -3.99 1.25 10.68
N VAL A 36 -3.61 1.07 9.41
CA VAL A 36 -2.59 0.07 9.02
C VAL A 36 -1.27 0.32 9.75
N VAL A 37 -0.79 1.58 9.77
CA VAL A 37 0.45 1.94 10.45
C VAL A 37 0.32 1.85 11.98
N ASP A 38 -0.83 2.20 12.54
CA ASP A 38 -1.09 2.07 13.98
C ASP A 38 -1.10 0.59 14.41
N ASN A 39 -1.75 -0.28 13.63
CA ASN A 39 -1.74 -1.72 13.87
C ASN A 39 -0.31 -2.29 13.75
N ALA A 40 0.47 -1.86 12.76
CA ALA A 40 1.88 -2.25 12.63
C ALA A 40 2.70 -1.79 13.84
N ASN A 41 2.51 -0.56 14.30
CA ASN A 41 3.16 -0.06 15.52
C ASN A 41 2.74 -0.84 16.77
N GLY A 42 1.48 -1.26 16.87
CA GLY A 42 1.00 -2.16 17.91
C GLY A 42 1.78 -3.48 17.92
N GLN A 43 2.01 -4.08 16.76
CA GLN A 43 2.81 -5.30 16.62
C GLN A 43 4.29 -5.07 16.96
N LEU A 44 4.89 -3.95 16.51
CA LEU A 44 6.26 -3.61 16.87
C LEU A 44 6.44 -3.52 18.39
N LYS A 45 5.50 -2.88 19.09
CA LYS A 45 5.52 -2.81 20.56
C LYS A 45 5.32 -4.17 21.22
N ALA A 46 4.46 -5.02 20.66
CA ALA A 46 4.16 -6.33 21.23
C ALA A 46 5.33 -7.33 21.07
N TYR A 47 5.95 -7.36 19.89
CA TYR A 47 6.97 -8.36 19.55
C TYR A 47 8.40 -7.85 19.69
N LEU A 48 8.63 -6.54 19.53
CA LEU A 48 9.93 -5.89 19.58
C LEU A 48 9.94 -4.67 20.53
N PRO A 49 9.50 -4.81 21.80
CA PRO A 49 9.35 -3.68 22.73
C PRO A 49 10.66 -2.94 23.02
N LYS A 50 11.81 -3.60 22.83
CA LYS A 50 13.15 -3.03 23.04
C LYS A 50 13.74 -2.38 21.80
N ALA A 51 13.07 -2.42 20.64
CA ALA A 51 13.61 -1.83 19.43
C ALA A 51 13.61 -0.30 19.48
N GLY A 52 12.72 0.32 20.26
CA GLY A 52 12.64 1.78 20.41
C GLY A 52 12.37 2.49 19.08
N VAL A 53 11.53 1.89 18.24
CA VAL A 53 11.21 2.39 16.89
C VAL A 53 9.71 2.58 16.69
N LYS A 54 9.38 3.52 15.80
CA LYS A 54 8.03 3.78 15.34
C LYS A 54 8.01 3.85 13.82
N LEU A 55 7.01 3.18 13.24
CA LEU A 55 6.70 3.26 11.82
C LEU A 55 5.75 4.44 11.56
N SER A 56 6.01 5.15 10.47
CA SER A 56 5.15 6.20 9.91
C SER A 56 5.05 6.02 8.40
N TYR A 57 4.17 6.78 7.74
CA TYR A 57 4.10 6.85 6.29
C TYR A 57 4.11 8.31 5.84
N GLU A 58 4.68 8.55 4.66
CA GLU A 58 4.85 9.86 4.06
C GLU A 58 4.60 9.79 2.56
N ASN A 59 4.27 10.94 1.95
CA ASN A 59 4.15 11.11 0.50
C ASN A 59 3.29 10.04 -0.19
N TYR A 60 2.15 9.69 0.41
CA TYR A 60 1.21 8.77 -0.23
C TYR A 60 0.64 9.40 -1.50
N GLN A 61 0.87 8.76 -2.64
CA GLN A 61 0.44 9.21 -3.96
C GLN A 61 -0.44 8.15 -4.59
N ARG A 62 -1.75 8.40 -4.62
CA ARG A 62 -2.71 7.48 -5.22
C ARG A 62 -2.77 7.61 -6.74
N GLY A 63 -2.66 6.48 -7.43
CA GLY A 63 -2.97 6.33 -8.85
C GLY A 63 -4.31 5.61 -9.09
N LEU A 64 -4.54 5.20 -10.34
CA LEU A 64 -5.74 4.44 -10.73
C LEU A 64 -5.65 2.96 -10.35
N PHE A 65 -4.47 2.36 -10.47
CA PHE A 65 -4.25 0.92 -10.25
C PHE A 65 -3.15 0.63 -9.22
N SER A 66 -2.42 1.67 -8.80
CA SER A 66 -1.34 1.55 -7.84
C SER A 66 -1.16 2.84 -7.08
N SER A 67 -0.73 2.75 -5.84
CA SER A 67 -0.27 3.89 -5.04
C SER A 67 1.22 3.78 -4.77
N LYS A 68 1.90 4.93 -4.66
CA LYS A 68 3.27 4.99 -4.13
C LYS A 68 3.23 5.53 -2.71
N VAL A 69 4.01 4.94 -1.82
CA VAL A 69 4.10 5.39 -0.43
C VAL A 69 5.53 5.25 0.07
N ARG A 70 5.93 6.18 0.93
CA ARG A 70 7.19 6.08 1.67
C ARG A 70 6.86 5.68 3.10
N TYR A 71 7.11 4.43 3.48
CA TYR A 71 7.09 4.06 4.90
C TYR A 71 8.41 4.46 5.53
N VAL A 72 8.37 5.06 6.72
CA VAL A 72 9.56 5.53 7.41
C VAL A 72 9.59 4.99 8.82
N LEU A 73 10.61 4.21 9.12
CA LEU A 73 10.92 3.73 10.45
C LEU A 73 11.91 4.71 11.10
N ARG A 74 11.58 5.21 12.28
CA ARG A 74 12.41 6.14 13.07
C ARG A 74 12.51 5.69 14.51
N SER A 75 13.50 6.19 15.24
CA SER A 75 13.51 6.08 16.69
C SER A 75 12.23 6.69 17.28
N ASP A 76 11.61 6.02 18.24
CA ASP A 76 10.49 6.57 19.02
C ASP A 76 10.96 7.30 20.29
N GLY A 77 12.28 7.35 20.53
CA GLY A 77 12.91 8.01 21.66
C GLY A 77 12.90 7.21 22.96
N THR A 78 12.37 5.98 22.98
CA THR A 78 12.30 5.16 24.19
C THR A 78 13.58 4.38 24.48
N ASP A 79 14.37 4.04 23.44
CA ASP A 79 15.70 3.44 23.60
C ASP A 79 16.79 4.48 23.33
N THR A 80 17.42 4.93 24.41
CA THR A 80 18.53 5.91 24.39
C THR A 80 19.89 5.26 24.57
N SER A 81 19.97 3.93 24.53
CA SER A 81 21.23 3.20 24.67
C SER A 81 22.12 3.35 23.44
N GLU A 82 23.42 3.18 23.61
CA GLU A 82 24.35 3.20 22.46
C GLU A 82 24.11 2.08 21.45
N ASN A 83 23.38 1.03 21.86
CA ASN A 83 23.02 -0.13 21.04
C ASN A 83 21.59 -0.05 20.49
N ALA A 84 20.94 1.12 20.56
CA ALA A 84 19.60 1.30 20.02
C ALA A 84 19.54 0.94 18.52
N ALA A 85 18.43 0.34 18.09
CA ALA A 85 18.27 -0.10 16.71
C ALA A 85 18.31 1.07 15.70
N LEU A 86 17.80 2.24 16.10
CA LEU A 86 17.91 3.51 15.38
C LEU A 86 18.15 4.65 16.36
N LYS A 87 19.10 5.52 16.06
CA LYS A 87 19.38 6.72 16.87
C LYS A 87 18.43 7.87 16.52
N ALA A 88 18.36 8.88 17.39
CA ALA A 88 17.58 10.08 17.12
C ALA A 88 18.07 10.77 15.83
N GLY A 89 17.15 11.03 14.90
CA GLY A 89 17.45 11.62 13.59
C GLY A 89 17.82 10.61 12.49
N GLU A 90 18.05 9.34 12.84
CA GLU A 90 18.20 8.27 11.84
C GLU A 90 16.82 7.80 11.37
N GLU A 91 16.74 7.46 10.08
CA GLU A 91 15.55 6.88 9.49
C GLU A 91 15.89 5.79 8.49
N VAL A 92 15.01 4.81 8.40
CA VAL A 92 15.00 3.81 7.32
C VAL A 92 13.71 3.99 6.54
N ALA A 93 13.84 4.35 5.27
CA ALA A 93 12.71 4.60 4.39
C ALA A 93 12.53 3.45 3.39
N PHE A 94 11.30 2.94 3.30
CA PHE A 94 10.88 1.94 2.33
C PHE A 94 10.00 2.63 1.28
N LEU A 95 10.42 2.58 0.03
CA LEU A 95 9.69 3.16 -1.10
C LEU A 95 8.85 2.06 -1.75
N GLU A 96 7.57 2.03 -1.41
CA GLU A 96 6.68 0.94 -1.80
C GLU A 96 5.71 1.37 -2.90
N THR A 97 5.41 0.41 -3.79
CA THR A 97 4.30 0.51 -4.74
C THR A 97 3.25 -0.50 -4.36
N ILE A 98 2.06 -0.01 -4.01
CA ILE A 98 0.92 -0.82 -3.62
C ILE A 98 0.01 -0.94 -4.84
N ASP A 99 0.02 -2.09 -5.52
CA ASP A 99 -0.96 -2.38 -6.57
C ASP A 99 -2.33 -2.67 -5.95
N HIS A 100 -3.38 -2.12 -6.53
CA HIS A 100 -4.74 -2.23 -6.00
C HIS A 100 -5.79 -2.37 -7.11
N GLY A 101 -6.92 -2.95 -6.74
CA GLY A 101 -8.06 -3.20 -7.60
C GLY A 101 -8.49 -4.65 -7.54
N PRO A 102 -9.59 -5.02 -8.20
CA PRO A 102 -10.10 -6.39 -8.18
C PRO A 102 -9.10 -7.39 -8.77
N PHE A 103 -8.18 -6.92 -9.62
CA PHE A 103 -7.09 -7.71 -10.19
C PHE A 103 -5.80 -6.86 -10.25
N PRO A 104 -4.97 -6.85 -9.18
CA PRO A 104 -3.76 -6.04 -9.14
C PRO A 104 -2.75 -6.45 -10.23
N PHE A 105 -2.10 -5.48 -10.87
CA PHE A 105 -1.23 -5.75 -12.02
C PHE A 105 -0.06 -6.70 -11.70
N ALA A 106 0.59 -6.60 -10.53
CA ALA A 106 1.63 -7.55 -10.14
C ALA A 106 1.13 -9.00 -10.05
N GLN A 107 -0.13 -9.22 -9.70
CA GLN A 107 -0.73 -10.56 -9.63
C GLN A 107 -1.08 -11.08 -11.02
N LEU A 108 -1.61 -10.22 -11.88
CA LEU A 108 -1.88 -10.56 -13.29
C LEU A 108 -0.62 -10.98 -14.05
N LYS A 109 0.52 -10.31 -13.81
CA LYS A 109 1.82 -10.70 -14.39
C LYS A 109 2.26 -12.11 -13.99
N LYS A 110 1.79 -12.61 -12.85
CA LYS A 110 2.04 -13.97 -12.35
C LYS A 110 0.94 -14.94 -12.77
N PHE A 111 0.03 -14.54 -13.66
CA PHE A 111 -1.17 -15.28 -14.04
C PHE A 111 -2.07 -15.65 -12.84
N ASN A 112 -1.95 -14.91 -11.72
CA ASN A 112 -2.90 -15.05 -10.62
C ASN A 112 -4.11 -14.16 -10.88
N LEU A 113 -5.24 -14.80 -11.16
CA LEU A 113 -6.52 -14.14 -11.47
C LEU A 113 -7.48 -14.15 -10.28
N LEU A 114 -7.05 -14.65 -9.12
CA LEU A 114 -7.87 -14.59 -7.92
C LEU A 114 -7.91 -13.15 -7.39
N PRO A 115 -9.09 -12.61 -7.04
CA PRO A 115 -9.20 -11.32 -6.40
C PRO A 115 -8.47 -11.29 -5.06
N SER A 116 -7.97 -10.11 -4.67
CA SER A 116 -7.27 -9.85 -3.41
C SER A 116 -7.91 -8.73 -2.62
#